data_AF-A0A956MRG0-F1
#
_entry.id   AF-A0A956MRG0-F1
#
_cell.length_a   1.000
_cell.length_b   1.000
_cell.length_c   1.000
_cell.angle_alpha   90.00
_cell.angle_beta   90.00
_cell.angle_gamma   90.00
#
_symmetry.space_group_name_H-M   'P 1'
#
loop_
_entity.id
_entity.type
_entity.pdbx_description
1 polymer ?
#
loop_
_entity_poly.entity_id
_entity_poly.type
_entity_poly.pdbx_seq_one_letter_code
_entity_poly.pdbx_strand_id
1 'polypeptide(L)'
;RFDWQRKKAYVRHVDSDYYTDAQVKSTLKVLDIFKEEEIESGGKAFGEVSVTTVPTMFKKIKFRTHENVGWAPIELPELELQTDAYWWEFDAGTREKLQLSHDDLGDALKAVANVLGHVAPIFIMADPGDIIALPMVRSPFTDLPTIYIYERYPGGVGYSEKLFHAHQQIVSEAITLIENCACPAGCPSCVGPELEVGEKGKTSAIALLKLGTLPA
;
A
#
# COMPACT_ATOMS: atom_id res chain seq x y z
N ARG A 1 0.86 -21.88 24.55
CA ARG A 1 2.31 -21.54 24.43
C ARG A 1 2.66 -21.54 22.96
N PHE A 2 3.38 -20.52 22.49
CA PHE A 2 3.86 -20.45 21.11
C PHE A 2 5.37 -20.65 21.08
N ASP A 3 5.83 -21.63 20.31
CA ASP A 3 7.23 -21.94 20.08
C ASP A 3 7.59 -21.53 18.66
N TRP A 4 8.13 -20.30 18.53
CA TRP A 4 8.43 -19.66 17.25
C TRP A 4 9.45 -20.45 16.44
N GLN A 5 10.56 -20.85 17.07
CA GLN A 5 11.66 -21.55 16.40
C GLN A 5 11.22 -22.89 15.82
N ARG A 6 10.35 -23.62 16.54
CA ARG A 6 9.83 -24.92 16.07
C ARG A 6 8.56 -24.81 15.24
N LYS A 7 8.03 -23.60 15.02
CA LYS A 7 6.76 -23.34 14.35
C LYS A 7 5.60 -24.15 14.97
N LYS A 8 5.55 -24.23 16.31
CA LYS A 8 4.53 -25.00 17.05
C LYS A 8 3.68 -24.11 17.95
N ALA A 9 2.36 -24.17 17.76
CA ALA A 9 1.39 -23.57 18.66
C ALA A 9 0.76 -24.65 19.53
N TYR A 10 1.06 -24.63 20.84
CA TYR A 10 0.44 -25.52 21.81
C TYR A 10 -0.81 -24.83 22.37
N VAL A 11 -1.97 -25.40 22.04
CA VAL A 11 -3.28 -24.91 22.44
C VAL A 11 -3.95 -25.93 23.36
N ARG A 12 -4.94 -25.47 24.14
CA ARG A 12 -5.84 -26.31 24.92
C ARG A 12 -7.26 -25.85 24.66
N HIS A 13 -8.22 -26.75 24.83
CA HIS A 13 -9.61 -26.35 24.82
C HIS A 13 -9.90 -25.39 25.98
N VAL A 14 -10.59 -24.29 25.69
CA VAL A 14 -11.06 -23.30 26.65
C VAL A 14 -12.46 -22.92 26.22
N ASP A 15 -13.41 -22.97 27.15
CA ASP A 15 -14.73 -22.36 26.95
C ASP A 15 -14.61 -20.86 27.30
N SER A 16 -14.87 -20.01 26.32
CA SER A 16 -14.63 -18.56 26.38
C SER A 16 -15.73 -17.82 25.62
N ASP A 17 -16.14 -16.67 26.12
CA ASP A 17 -17.17 -15.81 25.52
C ASP A 17 -16.59 -14.73 24.59
N TYR A 18 -15.28 -14.77 24.30
CA TYR A 18 -14.59 -13.84 23.40
C TYR A 18 -13.62 -14.54 22.45
N TYR A 19 -13.30 -13.86 21.34
CA TYR A 19 -12.20 -14.18 20.43
C TYR A 19 -11.11 -13.10 20.45
N THR A 20 -9.94 -13.39 19.88
CA THR A 20 -8.81 -12.46 19.84
C THR A 20 -8.52 -11.98 18.43
N ASP A 21 -8.21 -10.70 18.28
CA ASP A 21 -7.79 -10.09 17.02
C ASP A 21 -6.50 -9.29 17.22
N ALA A 22 -5.51 -9.49 16.35
CA ALA A 22 -4.18 -8.94 16.50
C ALA A 22 -4.00 -7.67 15.66
N GLN A 23 -3.31 -6.69 16.22
CA GLN A 23 -2.86 -5.51 15.49
C GLN A 23 -1.41 -5.66 15.08
N VAL A 24 -1.15 -5.33 13.82
CA VAL A 24 0.16 -5.46 13.20
C VAL A 24 0.57 -4.10 12.67
N LYS A 25 1.81 -3.72 12.92
CA LYS A 25 2.43 -2.51 12.37
C LYS A 25 3.49 -2.93 11.35
N SER A 26 3.40 -2.39 10.14
CA SER A 26 4.41 -2.58 9.10
C SER A 26 5.15 -1.27 8.83
N THR A 27 6.46 -1.35 8.66
CA THR A 27 7.33 -0.22 8.30
C THR A 27 8.18 -0.59 7.10
N LEU A 28 8.29 0.30 6.13
CA LEU A 28 9.11 0.14 4.94
C LEU A 28 10.34 1.05 5.03
N LYS A 29 11.51 0.53 4.66
CA LYS A 29 12.76 1.29 4.53
C LYS A 29 13.39 1.00 3.17
N VAL A 30 13.83 2.03 2.47
CA VAL A 30 14.65 1.88 1.27
C VAL A 30 16.07 1.51 1.71
N LEU A 31 16.63 0.45 1.11
CA LEU A 31 17.99 -0.03 1.38
C LEU A 31 18.97 0.43 0.30
N ASP A 32 18.58 0.26 -0.96
CA ASP A 32 19.39 0.65 -2.12
C ASP A 32 18.49 1.15 -3.26
N ILE A 33 19.05 1.97 -4.14
CA ILE A 33 18.38 2.51 -5.33
C ILE A 33 19.13 2.02 -6.55
N PHE A 34 18.49 1.18 -7.36
CA PHE A 34 19.10 0.65 -8.58
C PHE A 34 18.95 1.62 -9.74
N LYS A 35 17.80 2.29 -9.83
CA LYS A 35 17.56 3.33 -10.83
C LYS A 35 16.55 4.35 -10.35
N GLU A 36 16.76 5.60 -10.72
CA GLU A 36 15.86 6.72 -10.49
C GLU A 36 15.73 7.59 -11.75
N GLU A 37 14.55 8.14 -11.97
CA GLU A 37 14.24 9.07 -13.06
C GLU A 37 13.32 10.17 -12.52
N GLU A 38 13.68 11.43 -12.71
CA GLU A 38 12.79 12.57 -12.47
C GLU A 38 11.70 12.63 -13.56
N ILE A 39 10.49 12.95 -13.15
CA ILE A 39 9.32 13.12 -14.02
C ILE A 39 8.53 14.36 -13.54
N GLU A 40 7.66 14.93 -14.36
CA GLU A 40 6.98 16.19 -13.99
C GLU A 40 6.18 16.11 -12.67
N SER A 41 5.67 14.93 -12.33
CA SER A 41 4.98 14.71 -11.05
C SER A 41 5.91 14.72 -9.82
N GLY A 42 7.22 14.53 -10.02
CA GLY A 42 8.24 14.32 -9.00
C GLY A 42 9.31 13.33 -9.48
N GLY A 43 9.23 12.09 -9.05
CA GLY A 43 10.23 11.09 -9.39
C GLY A 43 9.68 9.67 -9.40
N LYS A 44 10.35 8.79 -10.11
CA LYS A 44 10.13 7.35 -10.00
C LYS A 44 11.46 6.65 -9.81
N ALA A 45 11.46 5.57 -9.06
CA ALA A 45 12.66 4.77 -8.84
C ALA A 45 12.30 3.31 -8.59
N PHE A 46 13.30 2.45 -8.68
CA PHE A 46 13.21 1.09 -8.16
C PHE A 46 14.54 0.69 -7.51
N GLY A 47 14.43 -0.23 -6.57
CA GLY A 47 15.55 -0.67 -5.76
C GLY A 47 15.11 -1.61 -4.65
N GLU A 48 16.03 -1.88 -3.73
CA GLU A 48 15.81 -2.81 -2.63
C GLU A 48 15.15 -2.10 -1.44
N VAL A 49 14.16 -2.76 -0.84
CA VAL A 49 13.47 -2.31 0.37
C VAL A 49 13.43 -3.41 1.43
N SER A 50 13.41 -3.00 2.70
CA SER A 50 13.10 -3.86 3.84
C SER A 50 11.73 -3.48 4.41
N VAL A 51 10.83 -4.46 4.44
CA VAL A 51 9.52 -4.35 5.07
C VAL A 51 9.54 -5.12 6.38
N THR A 52 9.49 -4.39 7.48
CA THR A 52 9.45 -4.96 8.84
C THR A 52 8.01 -4.96 9.34
N THR A 53 7.54 -6.11 9.82
CA THR A 53 6.18 -6.32 10.31
C THR A 53 6.21 -6.82 11.75
N VAL A 54 5.56 -6.08 12.64
CA VAL A 54 5.57 -6.33 14.09
C VAL A 54 4.15 -6.46 14.62
N PRO A 55 3.75 -7.63 15.14
CA PRO A 55 2.53 -7.78 15.92
C PRO A 55 2.71 -7.04 17.26
N THR A 56 1.90 -6.02 17.53
CA THR A 56 2.11 -5.15 18.71
C THR A 56 1.21 -5.53 19.87
N MET A 57 -0.04 -5.87 19.60
CA MET A 57 -1.05 -6.18 20.61
C MET A 57 -2.17 -7.03 20.03
N PHE A 58 -2.97 -7.66 20.89
CA PHE A 58 -4.27 -8.20 20.50
C PHE A 58 -5.38 -7.65 21.38
N LYS A 59 -6.58 -7.56 20.81
CA LYS A 59 -7.83 -7.23 21.49
C LYS A 59 -8.60 -8.52 21.78
N LYS A 60 -9.36 -8.52 22.88
CA LYS A 60 -10.34 -9.55 23.22
C LYS A 60 -11.71 -8.98 22.89
N ILE A 61 -12.43 -9.63 21.99
CA ILE A 61 -13.69 -9.15 21.44
C ILE A 61 -14.77 -10.18 21.78
N LYS A 62 -15.79 -9.74 22.52
CA LYS A 62 -16.87 -10.62 22.97
C LYS A 62 -17.68 -11.14 21.78
N PHE A 63 -18.03 -12.43 21.81
CA PHE A 63 -18.92 -13.01 20.82
C PHE A 63 -20.28 -12.32 20.84
N ARG A 64 -20.88 -12.19 19.65
CA ARG A 64 -22.20 -11.57 19.42
C ARG A 64 -22.22 -10.05 19.60
N THR A 65 -21.78 -9.52 20.74
CA THR A 65 -21.84 -8.07 21.02
C THR A 65 -20.70 -7.29 20.34
N HIS A 66 -19.61 -7.96 19.97
CA HIS A 66 -18.41 -7.33 19.38
C HIS A 66 -17.81 -6.23 20.28
N GLU A 67 -18.08 -6.29 21.58
CA GLU A 67 -17.53 -5.36 22.56
C GLU A 67 -16.06 -5.73 22.85
N ASN A 68 -15.20 -4.71 22.90
CA ASN A 68 -13.83 -4.89 23.35
C ASN A 68 -13.83 -5.07 24.88
N VAL A 69 -13.48 -6.27 25.33
CA VAL A 69 -13.44 -6.64 26.76
C VAL A 69 -12.03 -6.61 27.34
N GLY A 70 -11.04 -6.22 26.53
CA GLY A 70 -9.68 -6.02 26.98
C GLY A 70 -8.65 -6.19 25.88
N TRP A 71 -7.39 -6.00 26.24
CA TRP A 71 -6.27 -6.16 25.32
C TRP A 71 -5.01 -6.59 26.07
N ALA A 72 -4.03 -7.09 25.31
CA ALA A 72 -2.71 -7.41 25.84
C ALA A 72 -1.64 -7.25 24.74
N PRO A 73 -0.38 -6.97 25.11
CA PRO A 73 0.73 -6.89 24.17
C PRO A 73 1.06 -8.27 23.57
N ILE A 74 1.67 -8.27 22.40
CA ILE A 74 2.24 -9.46 21.77
C ILE A 74 3.76 -9.32 21.78
N GLU A 75 4.45 -10.29 22.36
CA GLU A 75 5.91 -10.37 22.32
C GLU A 75 6.32 -11.43 21.28
N LEU A 76 6.51 -10.97 20.05
CA LEU A 76 7.01 -11.79 18.94
C LEU A 76 8.18 -11.07 18.27
N PRO A 77 9.13 -11.82 17.68
CA PRO A 77 10.19 -11.21 16.89
C PRO A 77 9.59 -10.49 15.68
N GLU A 78 10.26 -9.42 15.26
CA GLU A 78 9.90 -8.69 14.05
C GLU A 78 10.12 -9.60 12.82
N LEU A 79 9.18 -9.55 11.89
CA LEU A 79 9.28 -10.23 10.61
C LEU A 79 9.84 -9.27 9.57
N GLU A 80 11.01 -9.57 9.02
CA GLU A 80 11.63 -8.78 7.98
C GLU A 80 11.48 -9.46 6.62
N LEU A 81 11.04 -8.70 5.63
CA LEU A 81 11.03 -9.07 4.21
C LEU A 81 11.92 -8.09 3.46
N GLN A 82 13.08 -8.55 3.01
CA GLN A 82 13.91 -7.82 2.05
C GLN A 82 13.49 -8.23 0.64
N THR A 83 13.17 -7.25 -0.21
CA THR A 83 12.57 -7.45 -1.52
C THR A 83 12.81 -6.22 -2.39
N ASP A 84 12.52 -6.33 -3.68
CA ASP A 84 12.54 -5.19 -4.58
C ASP A 84 11.22 -4.41 -4.51
N ALA A 85 11.31 -3.11 -4.71
CA ALA A 85 10.18 -2.23 -4.88
C ALA A 85 10.38 -1.25 -6.03
N TYR A 86 9.28 -0.96 -6.70
CA TYR A 86 9.10 0.22 -7.52
C TYR A 86 8.40 1.29 -6.67
N TRP A 87 8.81 2.55 -6.75
CA TRP A 87 8.05 3.63 -6.12
C TRP A 87 7.90 4.85 -7.01
N TRP A 88 6.75 5.49 -6.83
CA TRP A 88 6.39 6.73 -7.48
C TRP A 88 6.24 7.82 -6.43
N GLU A 89 7.10 8.82 -6.54
CA GLU A 89 7.19 9.95 -5.63
C GLU A 89 6.59 11.20 -6.28
N PHE A 90 5.83 11.95 -5.47
CA PHE A 90 5.23 13.21 -5.85
C PHE A 90 5.97 14.38 -5.20
N ASP A 91 6.05 15.50 -5.91
CA ASP A 91 6.64 16.73 -5.37
C ASP A 91 5.94 17.20 -4.10
N ALA A 92 6.69 17.90 -3.24
CA ALA A 92 6.15 18.57 -2.05
C ALA A 92 5.00 19.54 -2.40
N GLY A 93 5.07 20.18 -3.57
CA GLY A 93 4.05 21.12 -4.05
C GLY A 93 2.79 20.47 -4.63
N THR A 94 2.71 19.14 -4.70
CA THR A 94 1.57 18.43 -5.32
C THR A 94 0.25 18.78 -4.64
N ARG A 95 0.26 18.91 -3.32
CA ARG A 95 -0.91 19.27 -2.53
C ARG A 95 -1.43 20.66 -2.89
N GLU A 96 -0.54 21.63 -3.01
CA GLU A 96 -0.85 23.01 -3.39
C GLU A 96 -1.28 23.11 -4.86
N LYS A 97 -0.56 22.43 -5.77
CA LYS A 97 -0.88 22.34 -7.20
C LYS A 97 -2.31 21.85 -7.43
N LEU A 98 -2.73 20.83 -6.66
CA LEU A 98 -4.06 20.21 -6.77
C LEU A 98 -5.10 20.78 -5.79
N GLN A 99 -4.74 21.76 -4.96
CA GLN A 99 -5.61 22.39 -3.96
C GLN A 99 -6.28 21.37 -3.01
N LEU A 100 -5.53 20.32 -2.63
CA LEU A 100 -6.02 19.26 -1.76
C LEU A 100 -5.79 19.58 -0.29
N SER A 101 -6.71 19.18 0.58
CA SER A 101 -6.41 19.12 2.02
C SER A 101 -5.41 17.99 2.31
N HIS A 102 -4.89 17.94 3.54
CA HIS A 102 -3.99 16.86 3.94
C HIS A 102 -4.69 15.49 3.89
N ASP A 103 -5.94 15.43 4.32
CA ASP A 103 -6.72 14.19 4.33
C ASP A 103 -7.11 13.78 2.90
N ASP A 104 -7.50 14.74 2.06
CA ASP A 104 -7.79 14.48 0.64
C ASP A 104 -6.57 13.92 -0.11
N LEU A 105 -5.35 14.39 0.21
CA LEU A 105 -4.14 13.85 -0.39
C LEU A 105 -3.92 12.39 0.02
N GLY A 106 -4.09 12.07 1.30
CA GLY A 106 -3.96 10.69 1.78
C GLY A 106 -4.98 9.76 1.13
N ASP A 107 -6.22 10.22 1.00
CA ASP A 107 -7.29 9.48 0.35
C ASP A 107 -7.05 9.31 -1.16
N ALA A 108 -6.53 10.33 -1.83
CA ALA A 108 -6.13 10.27 -3.23
C ALA A 108 -4.98 9.27 -3.46
N LEU A 109 -3.96 9.24 -2.59
CA LEU A 109 -2.87 8.27 -2.67
C LEU A 109 -3.37 6.84 -2.45
N LYS A 110 -4.29 6.61 -1.50
CA LYS A 110 -4.93 5.31 -1.32
C LYS A 110 -5.71 4.91 -2.56
N ALA A 111 -6.47 5.83 -3.13
CA ALA A 111 -7.24 5.60 -4.35
C ALA A 111 -6.34 5.20 -5.53
N VAL A 112 -5.22 5.91 -5.72
CA VAL A 112 -4.22 5.56 -6.74
C VAL A 112 -3.59 4.20 -6.44
N ALA A 113 -3.22 3.91 -5.19
CA ALA A 113 -2.64 2.63 -4.81
C ALA A 113 -3.60 1.45 -5.08
N ASN A 114 -4.90 1.60 -4.81
CA ASN A 114 -5.91 0.59 -5.13
C ASN A 114 -5.95 0.30 -6.64
N VAL A 115 -5.99 1.35 -7.47
CA VAL A 115 -6.02 1.21 -8.93
C VAL A 115 -4.74 0.58 -9.45
N LEU A 116 -3.58 1.04 -8.98
CA LEU A 116 -2.29 0.47 -9.36
C LEU A 116 -2.18 -0.99 -8.93
N GLY A 117 -2.73 -1.38 -7.78
CA GLY A 117 -2.81 -2.77 -7.35
C GLY A 117 -3.65 -3.67 -8.27
N HIS A 118 -4.61 -3.10 -9.00
CA HIS A 118 -5.40 -3.83 -10.01
C HIS A 118 -4.74 -3.85 -11.39
N VAL A 119 -4.11 -2.74 -11.79
CA VAL A 119 -3.59 -2.55 -13.14
C VAL A 119 -2.17 -3.11 -13.27
N ALA A 120 -1.29 -2.87 -12.30
CA ALA A 120 0.10 -3.31 -12.34
C ALA A 120 0.27 -4.82 -12.61
N PRO A 121 -0.50 -5.73 -11.96
CA PRO A 121 -0.37 -7.18 -12.20
C PRO A 121 -0.55 -7.59 -13.67
N ILE A 122 -1.38 -6.87 -14.43
CA ILE A 122 -1.62 -7.13 -15.86
C ILE A 122 -0.34 -6.92 -16.68
N PHE A 123 0.45 -5.89 -16.34
CA PHE A 123 1.68 -5.54 -17.07
C PHE A 123 2.85 -6.46 -16.73
N ILE A 124 2.88 -7.02 -15.52
CA ILE A 124 3.90 -7.97 -15.09
C ILE A 124 3.48 -9.44 -15.28
N MET A 125 2.25 -9.69 -15.74
CA MET A 125 1.64 -11.03 -15.88
C MET A 125 1.69 -11.83 -14.57
N ALA A 126 1.43 -11.17 -13.44
CA ALA A 126 1.47 -11.74 -12.09
C ALA A 126 0.07 -11.84 -11.48
N ASP A 127 -0.06 -12.61 -10.39
CA ASP A 127 -1.28 -12.57 -9.59
C ASP A 127 -1.36 -11.24 -8.82
N PRO A 128 -2.55 -10.63 -8.63
CA PRO A 128 -2.67 -9.42 -7.81
C PRO A 128 -2.13 -9.57 -6.39
N GLY A 129 -2.10 -10.79 -5.85
CA GLY A 129 -1.51 -11.09 -4.54
C GLY A 129 0.03 -11.06 -4.52
N ASP A 130 0.71 -11.09 -5.66
CA ASP A 130 2.17 -11.14 -5.73
C ASP A 130 2.84 -9.80 -5.38
N ILE A 131 2.10 -8.70 -5.46
CA ILE A 131 2.57 -7.34 -5.18
C ILE A 131 1.70 -6.65 -4.11
N ILE A 132 2.23 -5.59 -3.51
CA ILE A 132 1.49 -4.72 -2.59
C ILE A 132 1.73 -3.28 -3.00
N ALA A 133 0.64 -2.56 -3.28
CA ALA A 133 0.67 -1.09 -3.42
C ALA A 133 0.43 -0.45 -2.04
N LEU A 134 1.41 0.28 -1.54
CA LEU A 134 1.43 0.92 -0.23
C LEU A 134 1.53 2.44 -0.39
N PRO A 135 0.45 3.19 -0.15
CA PRO A 135 0.47 4.65 -0.17
C PRO A 135 1.08 5.20 1.13
N MET A 136 1.94 6.22 1.00
CA MET A 136 2.49 6.98 2.12
C MET A 136 2.35 8.48 1.85
N VAL A 137 1.60 9.19 2.71
CA VAL A 137 1.49 10.66 2.62
C VAL A 137 2.85 11.33 2.81
N ARG A 138 3.71 10.71 3.62
CA ARG A 138 5.05 11.17 3.93
C ARG A 138 5.95 9.95 4.03
N SER A 139 6.76 9.72 3.00
CA SER A 139 7.73 8.64 3.00
C SER A 139 8.78 8.86 4.10
N PRO A 140 9.17 7.82 4.85
CA PRO A 140 10.26 7.93 5.81
C PRO A 140 11.62 8.15 5.14
N PHE A 141 11.73 7.91 3.82
CA PHE A 141 12.97 8.04 3.07
C PHE A 141 13.18 9.47 2.55
N THR A 142 12.17 10.06 1.92
CA THR A 142 12.28 11.36 1.23
C THR A 142 11.43 12.48 1.84
N ASP A 143 10.58 12.16 2.82
CA ASP A 143 9.59 13.09 3.37
C ASP A 143 8.47 13.50 2.40
N LEU A 144 8.44 12.89 1.22
CA LEU A 144 7.51 13.21 0.14
C LEU A 144 6.34 12.21 0.04
N PRO A 145 5.19 12.62 -0.51
CA PRO A 145 4.11 11.69 -0.81
C PRO A 145 4.57 10.64 -1.82
N THR A 146 4.46 9.37 -1.46
CA THR A 146 5.04 8.26 -2.25
C THR A 146 4.11 7.06 -2.26
N ILE A 147 4.01 6.38 -3.41
CA ILE A 147 3.35 5.08 -3.52
C ILE A 147 4.44 4.05 -3.80
N TYR A 148 4.61 3.11 -2.87
CA TYR A 148 5.49 1.96 -3.05
C TYR A 148 4.70 0.78 -3.61
N ILE A 149 5.23 0.10 -4.61
CA ILE A 149 4.77 -1.20 -5.09
C ILE A 149 5.92 -2.18 -4.90
N TYR A 150 5.79 -3.07 -3.92
CA TYR A 150 6.83 -4.03 -3.59
C TYR A 150 6.32 -5.47 -3.72
N GLU A 151 7.25 -6.39 -3.92
CA GLU A 151 6.95 -7.79 -4.17
C GLU A 151 6.84 -8.57 -2.86
N ARG A 152 5.90 -9.52 -2.77
CA ARG A 152 5.76 -10.39 -1.59
C ARG A 152 6.80 -11.52 -1.51
N TYR A 153 7.75 -11.55 -2.43
CA TYR A 153 8.77 -12.57 -2.53
C TYR A 153 10.10 -12.09 -1.96
N PRO A 154 10.74 -12.85 -1.05
CA PRO A 154 12.07 -12.50 -0.55
C PRO A 154 13.10 -12.38 -1.68
N GLY A 155 13.84 -11.27 -1.69
CA GLY A 155 14.87 -10.95 -2.68
C GLY A 155 14.36 -10.47 -4.03
N GLY A 156 13.04 -10.31 -4.21
CA GLY A 156 12.45 -9.92 -5.49
C GLY A 156 12.56 -10.99 -6.59
N VAL A 157 11.69 -10.91 -7.58
CA VAL A 157 11.66 -11.73 -8.79
C VAL A 157 11.69 -10.89 -10.07
N GLY A 158 11.86 -9.57 -9.94
CA GLY A 158 12.02 -8.64 -11.05
C GLY A 158 10.70 -8.05 -11.58
N TYR A 159 9.64 -8.01 -10.76
CA TYR A 159 8.42 -7.28 -11.10
C TYR A 159 8.64 -5.77 -10.99
N SER A 160 9.34 -5.33 -9.94
CA SER A 160 9.59 -3.91 -9.66
C SER A 160 10.31 -3.19 -10.79
N GLU A 161 11.35 -3.82 -11.37
CA GLU A 161 12.06 -3.29 -12.54
C GLU A 161 11.12 -3.14 -13.75
N LYS A 162 10.27 -4.15 -14.02
CA LYS A 162 9.29 -4.09 -15.12
C LYS A 162 8.27 -2.96 -14.90
N LEU A 163 7.78 -2.80 -13.68
CA LEU A 163 6.85 -1.72 -13.32
C LEU A 163 7.48 -0.34 -13.54
N PHE A 164 8.76 -0.18 -13.17
CA PHE A 164 9.50 1.06 -13.41
C PHE A 164 9.55 1.44 -14.89
N HIS A 165 9.79 0.46 -15.77
CA HIS A 165 9.82 0.67 -17.21
C HIS A 165 8.42 0.86 -17.82
N ALA A 166 7.41 0.18 -17.28
CA ALA A 166 6.03 0.25 -17.75
C ALA A 166 5.22 1.41 -17.15
N HIS A 167 5.83 2.28 -16.34
CA HIS A 167 5.16 3.37 -15.60
C HIS A 167 4.10 4.12 -16.42
N GLN A 168 4.51 4.67 -17.57
CA GLN A 168 3.63 5.46 -18.45
C GLN A 168 2.40 4.65 -18.90
N GLN A 169 2.59 3.38 -19.26
CA GLN A 169 1.51 2.51 -19.72
C GLN A 169 0.56 2.18 -18.57
N ILE A 170 1.10 1.88 -17.39
CA ILE A 170 0.32 1.57 -16.18
C ILE A 170 -0.51 2.78 -15.75
N VAL A 171 0.07 3.98 -15.72
CA VAL A 171 -0.65 5.21 -15.34
C VAL A 171 -1.75 5.53 -16.36
N SER A 172 -1.49 5.39 -17.65
CA SER A 172 -2.50 5.59 -18.69
C SER A 172 -3.67 4.60 -18.57
N GLU A 173 -3.38 3.32 -18.31
CA GLU A 173 -4.41 2.30 -18.13
C GLU A 173 -5.19 2.50 -16.82
N ALA A 174 -4.51 2.95 -15.75
CA ALA A 174 -5.15 3.35 -14.50
C ALA A 174 -6.16 4.49 -14.71
N ILE A 175 -5.81 5.53 -15.47
CA ILE A 175 -6.75 6.61 -15.82
C ILE A 175 -7.94 6.03 -16.60
N THR A 176 -7.67 5.20 -17.61
CA THR A 176 -8.69 4.57 -18.46
C THR A 176 -9.67 3.73 -17.64
N LEU A 177 -9.18 2.95 -16.68
CA LEU A 177 -10.01 2.15 -15.77
C LEU A 177 -10.94 3.03 -14.93
N ILE A 178 -10.43 4.14 -14.38
CA ILE A 178 -11.22 5.03 -13.53
C ILE A 178 -12.28 5.77 -14.37
N GLU A 179 -11.91 6.28 -15.54
CA GLU A 179 -12.80 7.05 -16.43
C GLU A 179 -13.93 6.17 -16.98
N ASN A 180 -13.65 4.89 -17.29
CA ASN A 180 -14.67 3.94 -17.76
C ASN A 180 -15.52 3.34 -16.62
N CYS A 181 -15.16 3.54 -15.36
CA CYS A 181 -15.93 3.03 -14.24
C CYS A 181 -17.18 3.89 -13.99
N ALA A 182 -18.36 3.28 -13.92
CA ALA A 182 -19.63 3.98 -13.72
C ALA A 182 -19.88 4.46 -12.26
N CYS A 183 -18.94 4.21 -11.33
CA CYS A 183 -19.12 4.61 -9.93
C CYS A 183 -19.06 6.14 -9.75
N PRO A 184 -19.84 6.72 -8.82
CA PRO A 184 -19.80 8.16 -8.55
C PRO A 184 -18.53 8.59 -7.82
N ALA A 185 -18.27 8.02 -6.64
CA ALA A 185 -17.16 8.41 -5.75
C ALA A 185 -16.02 7.38 -5.68
N GLY A 186 -16.34 6.11 -5.94
CA GLY A 186 -15.38 5.00 -5.91
C GLY A 186 -16.07 3.64 -5.72
N CYS A 187 -15.45 2.55 -6.17
CA CYS A 187 -15.87 1.19 -5.85
C CYS A 187 -14.65 0.25 -5.74
N PRO A 188 -14.80 -0.95 -5.14
CA PRO A 188 -13.72 -1.92 -5.00
C PRO A 188 -13.07 -2.42 -6.30
N SER A 189 -13.62 -2.07 -7.48
CA SER A 189 -13.05 -2.43 -8.78
C SER A 189 -12.25 -1.31 -9.43
N CYS A 190 -12.21 -0.11 -8.84
CA CYS A 190 -11.43 1.03 -9.35
C CYS A 190 -10.57 1.64 -8.23
N VAL A 191 -10.95 2.81 -7.71
CA VAL A 191 -10.25 3.54 -6.66
C VAL A 191 -10.47 2.99 -5.25
N GLY A 192 -11.38 2.05 -5.04
CA GLY A 192 -11.79 1.58 -3.72
C GLY A 192 -13.09 2.20 -3.24
N PRO A 193 -13.67 1.68 -2.15
CA PRO A 193 -14.96 2.14 -1.62
C PRO A 193 -14.87 3.54 -1.00
N GLU A 194 -15.93 4.33 -1.16
CA GLU A 194 -16.00 5.74 -0.72
C GLU A 194 -15.63 5.96 0.76
N LEU A 195 -15.96 5.00 1.65
CA LEU A 195 -15.62 5.10 3.07
C LEU A 195 -14.11 5.01 3.36
N GLU A 196 -13.31 4.48 2.42
CA GLU A 196 -11.86 4.33 2.56
C GLU A 196 -11.06 5.41 1.83
N VAL A 197 -11.63 5.94 0.72
CA VAL A 197 -10.98 6.92 -0.16
C VAL A 197 -11.68 8.27 -0.24
N GLY A 198 -12.68 8.49 0.61
CA GLY A 198 -13.44 9.73 0.68
C GLY A 198 -14.37 9.97 -0.52
N GLU A 199 -15.25 10.96 -0.38
CA GLU A 199 -16.23 11.36 -1.41
C GLU A 199 -15.55 11.83 -2.71
N LYS A 200 -14.37 12.45 -2.59
CA LYS A 200 -13.59 12.98 -3.71
C LYS A 200 -12.50 12.02 -4.22
N GLY A 201 -12.39 10.81 -3.67
CA GLY A 201 -11.30 9.88 -3.96
C GLY A 201 -11.08 9.65 -5.45
N LYS A 202 -12.16 9.43 -6.21
CA LYS A 202 -12.10 9.24 -7.66
C LYS A 202 -11.53 10.45 -8.41
N THR A 203 -12.04 11.65 -8.14
CA THR A 203 -11.62 12.87 -8.82
C THR A 203 -10.17 13.23 -8.48
N SER A 204 -9.81 13.14 -7.20
CA SER A 204 -8.45 13.42 -6.73
C SER A 204 -7.43 12.41 -7.27
N ALA A 205 -7.81 11.13 -7.39
CA ALA A 205 -6.95 10.11 -7.98
C ALA A 205 -6.67 10.36 -9.46
N ILE A 206 -7.68 10.74 -10.26
CA ILE A 206 -7.47 11.12 -11.67
C ILE A 206 -6.51 12.33 -11.75
N ALA A 207 -6.69 13.31 -10.88
CA ALA A 207 -5.82 14.49 -10.86
C ALA A 207 -4.36 14.14 -10.55
N LEU A 208 -4.12 13.25 -9.56
CA LEU A 208 -2.77 12.73 -9.28
C LEU A 208 -2.20 11.91 -10.44
N LEU A 209 -2.99 11.01 -11.04
CA LEU A 209 -2.56 10.18 -12.17
C LEU A 209 -2.16 11.02 -13.38
N LYS A 210 -2.89 12.10 -13.67
CA LYS A 210 -2.59 13.00 -14.79
C LYS A 210 -1.24 13.70 -14.64
N LEU A 211 -0.79 13.99 -13.41
CA LEU A 211 0.56 14.52 -13.19
C LEU A 211 1.66 13.55 -13.64
N GLY A 212 1.43 12.23 -13.52
CA GLY A 212 2.40 11.20 -13.91
C GLY A 212 2.45 10.91 -15.42
N THR A 213 1.47 11.38 -16.19
CA THR A 213 1.44 11.18 -17.66
C THR A 213 2.20 12.23 -18.44
N LEU A 214 2.54 13.36 -17.83
CA LEU A 214 3.18 14.45 -18.53
C LEU A 214 4.68 14.14 -18.73
N PRO A 215 5.21 14.34 -19.95
CA PRO A 215 6.65 14.24 -20.16
C PRO A 215 7.38 15.35 -19.40
N ALA A 216 8.54 15.01 -18.81
CA ALA A 216 9.41 15.94 -18.11
C ALA A 216 9.88 17.12 -18.99
#